data_AF-A0A957EPB4-F1
#
_entry.id   AF-A0A957EPB4-F1
#
_cell.length_a   1.000
_cell.length_b   1.000
_cell.length_c   1.000
_cell.angle_alpha   90.00
_cell.angle_beta   90.00
_cell.angle_gamma   90.00
#
_symmetry.space_group_name_H-M   'P 1'
#
loop_
_entity.id
_entity.type
_entity.pdbx_description
1 polymer ?
#
loop_
_entity_poly.entity_id
_entity_poly.type
_entity_poly.pdbx_seq_one_letter_code
_entity_poly.pdbx_strand_id
1 'polypeptide(L)'
;MSDGLTEDKNILLTVCSTSLFFAPGMFEYAKTAYRSGDRQPAFEIMKGLTDNQVADQAVWHLLSGFIPITINGDKVQFELPKAAYLGELSDET
;
A
#
# COMPACT_ATOMS: atom_id res chain seq x y z
N MET A 1 29.61 19.67 -12.51
CA MET A 1 29.30 18.78 -11.39
C MET A 1 27.86 18.37 -11.59
N SER A 2 27.61 17.08 -11.73
CA SER A 2 26.38 16.56 -12.32
C SER A 2 25.16 16.87 -11.46
N ASP A 3 24.20 17.59 -12.05
CA ASP A 3 22.81 17.65 -11.61
C ASP A 3 22.23 16.24 -11.52
N GLY A 4 21.59 15.94 -10.40
CA GLY A 4 21.00 14.62 -10.14
C GLY A 4 20.23 14.61 -8.84
N LEU A 5 19.37 15.62 -8.63
CA LEU A 5 18.24 15.52 -7.72
C LEU A 5 17.39 14.32 -8.19
N THR A 6 17.64 13.12 -7.64
CA THR A 6 16.63 12.08 -7.62
C THR A 6 15.54 12.60 -6.68
N GLU A 7 14.58 13.34 -7.22
CA GLU A 7 13.33 13.59 -6.53
C GLU A 7 12.78 12.21 -6.15
N ASP A 8 12.83 11.87 -4.87
CA ASP A 8 12.06 10.79 -4.25
C ASP A 8 10.57 11.14 -4.43
N LYS A 9 10.07 10.91 -5.65
CA LYS A 9 8.66 11.18 -5.98
C LYS A 9 7.84 10.08 -5.34
N ASN A 10 7.09 10.42 -4.30
CA ASN A 10 6.01 9.57 -3.85
C ASN A 10 4.99 9.40 -4.99
N ILE A 11 4.49 8.17 -5.14
CA ILE A 11 3.37 7.81 -6.00
C ILE A 11 2.13 7.76 -5.14
N LEU A 12 1.08 8.44 -5.59
CA LEU A 12 -0.24 8.37 -4.97
C LEU A 12 -1.06 7.28 -5.65
N LEU A 13 -1.12 6.10 -5.04
CA LEU A 13 -2.01 5.04 -5.49
C LEU A 13 -3.39 5.25 -4.87
N THR A 14 -4.41 5.43 -5.72
CA THR A 14 -5.81 5.59 -5.27
C THR A 14 -6.61 4.36 -5.64
N VAL A 15 -7.18 3.70 -4.64
CA VAL A 15 -8.10 2.58 -4.81
C VAL A 15 -9.51 3.08 -4.50
N CYS A 16 -10.38 2.99 -5.50
CA CYS A 16 -11.78 3.38 -5.38
C CYS A 16 -12.66 2.15 -5.10
N SER A 17 -13.72 2.34 -4.33
CA SER A 17 -14.78 1.34 -4.21
C SER A 17 -15.41 1.06 -5.56
N THR A 18 -15.93 -0.15 -5.72
CA THR A 18 -16.69 -0.56 -6.89
C THR A 18 -18.06 -1.05 -6.46
N SER A 19 -18.90 -1.45 -7.43
CA SER A 19 -20.17 -2.13 -7.11
C SER A 19 -19.97 -3.48 -6.41
N LEU A 20 -18.77 -4.08 -6.51
CA LEU A 20 -18.48 -5.41 -5.98
C LEU A 20 -17.79 -5.39 -4.61
N PHE A 21 -17.16 -4.27 -4.22
CA PHE A 21 -16.51 -4.16 -2.91
C PHE A 21 -16.31 -2.70 -2.47
N PHE A 22 -16.29 -2.50 -1.16
CA PHE A 22 -16.02 -1.22 -0.50
C PHE A 22 -14.54 -1.14 -0.08
N ALA A 23 -13.75 -0.30 -0.75
CA ALA A 23 -12.30 -0.25 -0.60
C ALA A 23 -11.84 0.07 0.85
N PRO A 24 -12.40 1.07 1.56
CA PRO A 24 -12.06 1.32 2.96
C PRO A 24 -12.37 0.13 3.89
N GLY A 25 -13.48 -0.56 3.66
CA GLY A 25 -13.87 -1.74 4.44
C GLY A 25 -12.89 -2.91 4.26
N MET A 26 -12.50 -3.19 3.01
CA MET A 26 -11.51 -4.22 2.71
C MET A 26 -10.14 -3.89 3.30
N PHE A 27 -9.75 -2.62 3.25
CA PHE A 27 -8.51 -2.14 3.86
C PHE A 27 -8.51 -2.33 5.39
N GLU A 28 -9.58 -1.91 6.08
CA GLU A 28 -9.69 -2.10 7.53
C GLU A 28 -9.78 -3.59 7.92
N TYR A 29 -10.40 -4.41 7.08
CA TYR A 29 -10.40 -5.86 7.27
C TYR A 29 -8.97 -6.43 7.19
N ALA A 30 -8.19 -6.05 6.18
CA ALA A 30 -6.81 -6.48 6.05
C ALA A 30 -5.93 -6.06 7.24
N LYS A 31 -6.09 -4.81 7.72
CA LYS A 31 -5.42 -4.35 8.94
C LYS A 31 -5.81 -5.15 10.18
N THR A 32 -7.09 -5.49 10.30
CA THR A 32 -7.59 -6.28 11.43
C THR A 32 -7.02 -7.69 11.41
N ALA A 33 -7.00 -8.34 10.24
CA ALA A 33 -6.39 -9.64 10.04
C ALA A 33 -4.89 -9.64 10.36
N TYR A 34 -4.16 -8.60 9.90
CA TYR A 34 -2.75 -8.42 10.23
C TYR A 34 -2.51 -8.33 11.75
N ARG A 35 -3.36 -7.56 12.45
CA ARG A 35 -3.29 -7.39 13.91
C ARG A 35 -3.70 -8.63 14.70
N SER A 36 -4.58 -9.47 14.17
CA SER A 36 -4.97 -10.74 14.80
C SER A 36 -3.92 -11.84 14.60
N GLY A 37 -2.85 -11.57 13.85
CA GLY A 37 -1.79 -12.53 13.55
C GLY A 37 -2.01 -13.32 12.27
N ASP A 38 -3.13 -13.12 11.58
CA ASP A 38 -3.45 -13.80 10.32
C ASP A 38 -2.86 -13.01 9.14
N ARG A 39 -1.55 -13.15 8.95
CA ARG A 39 -0.77 -12.31 8.04
C ARG A 39 -0.97 -12.65 6.56
N GLN A 40 -1.21 -13.91 6.23
CA GLN A 40 -1.33 -14.34 4.83
C GLN A 40 -2.59 -13.76 4.17
N PRO A 41 -3.80 -13.85 4.77
CA PRO A 41 -4.99 -13.22 4.20
C PRO A 41 -4.90 -11.70 4.17
N ALA A 42 -4.30 -11.09 5.20
CA ALA A 42 -4.08 -9.63 5.21
C ALA A 42 -3.24 -9.18 4.01
N PHE A 43 -2.19 -9.92 3.69
CA PHE A 43 -1.32 -9.68 2.55
C PHE A 43 -2.05 -9.86 1.22
N GLU A 44 -2.73 -10.98 1.03
CA GLU A 44 -3.47 -11.29 -0.20
C GLU A 44 -4.56 -10.25 -0.48
N ILE A 45 -5.27 -9.80 0.56
CA ILE A 45 -6.29 -8.76 0.43
C ILE A 45 -5.66 -7.43 0.02
N MET A 46 -4.53 -7.04 0.62
CA MET A 46 -3.83 -5.82 0.23
C MET A 46 -3.26 -5.88 -1.18
N LYS A 47 -2.72 -7.04 -1.60
CA LYS A 47 -2.27 -7.26 -2.98
C LYS A 47 -3.44 -7.15 -3.96
N GLY A 48 -4.59 -7.76 -3.65
CA GLY A 48 -5.79 -7.62 -4.45
C GLY A 48 -6.31 -6.19 -4.51
N LEU A 49 -6.34 -5.49 -3.36
CA LEU A 49 -6.80 -4.10 -3.27
C LEU A 49 -5.93 -3.16 -4.11
N THR A 50 -4.63 -3.44 -4.19
CA THR A 50 -3.64 -2.65 -4.94
C THR A 50 -3.40 -3.18 -6.36
N ASP A 51 -4.22 -4.12 -6.84
CA ASP A 51 -4.09 -4.79 -8.15
C ASP A 51 -2.67 -5.31 -8.42
N ASN A 52 -2.02 -5.83 -7.38
CA ASN A 52 -0.64 -6.32 -7.37
C ASN A 52 0.44 -5.29 -7.79
N GLN A 53 0.09 -4.01 -7.92
CA GLN A 53 1.02 -2.95 -8.35
C GLN A 53 2.03 -2.56 -7.26
N VAL A 54 1.77 -2.95 -6.01
CA VAL A 54 2.61 -2.62 -4.86
C VAL A 54 3.51 -3.79 -4.51
N ALA A 55 4.79 -3.51 -4.28
CA ALA A 55 5.77 -4.48 -3.85
C ALA A 55 5.40 -5.13 -2.51
N ASP A 56 5.82 -6.37 -2.31
CA ASP A 56 5.40 -7.15 -1.15
C ASP A 56 5.86 -6.52 0.17
N GLN A 57 7.07 -5.98 0.22
CA GLN A 57 7.58 -5.24 1.38
C GLN A 57 6.75 -3.99 1.69
N ALA A 58 6.32 -3.27 0.66
CA ALA A 58 5.48 -2.10 0.81
C ALA A 58 4.08 -2.45 1.32
N VAL A 59 3.54 -3.62 0.95
CA VAL A 59 2.30 -4.14 1.53
C VAL A 59 2.43 -4.30 3.04
N TRP A 60 3.54 -4.85 3.52
CA TRP A 60 3.77 -4.99 4.95
C TRP A 60 3.91 -3.64 5.66
N HIS A 61 4.56 -2.66 5.03
CA HIS A 61 4.65 -1.29 5.55
C HIS A 61 3.30 -0.57 5.58
N LEU A 62 2.42 -0.81 4.60
CA LEU A 62 1.04 -0.32 4.62
C LEU A 62 0.23 -0.94 5.77
N LEU A 63 0.34 -2.26 5.96
CA LEU A 63 -0.36 -2.98 7.02
C LEU A 63 0.14 -2.63 8.42
N SER A 64 1.44 -2.37 8.57
CA SER A 64 2.03 -1.94 9.84
C SER A 64 1.76 -0.47 10.17
N GLY A 65 1.28 0.32 9.19
CA GLY A 65 1.02 1.76 9.34
C GLY A 65 2.28 2.62 9.24
N PHE A 66 3.40 2.07 8.75
CA PHE A 66 4.62 2.83 8.50
C PHE A 66 4.45 3.81 7.33
N ILE A 67 3.67 3.43 6.32
CA ILE A 67 3.31 4.29 5.21
C ILE A 67 1.98 4.99 5.52
N PRO A 68 1.88 6.32 5.37
CA PRO A 68 0.65 7.05 5.63
C PRO A 68 -0.43 6.73 4.59
N ILE A 69 -1.68 6.71 5.06
CA ILE A 69 -2.83 6.29 4.28
C ILE A 69 -3.95 7.29 4.53
N THR A 70 -4.58 7.76 3.45
CA THR A 70 -5.72 8.67 3.52
C THR A 70 -6.96 7.94 3.06
N ILE A 71 -8.01 7.95 3.89
CA ILE A 71 -9.34 7.43 3.52
C ILE A 71 -10.26 8.63 3.31
N ASN A 72 -10.83 8.74 2.11
CA ASN A 72 -11.75 9.82 1.77
C ASN A 72 -12.99 9.26 1.09
N GLY A 73 -14.11 9.21 1.82
CA GLY A 73 -15.36 8.63 1.36
C GLY A 73 -15.20 7.17 0.99
N ASP A 74 -15.29 6.88 -0.30
CA ASP A 74 -15.23 5.53 -0.89
C ASP A 74 -13.84 5.15 -1.40
N LYS A 75 -12.82 5.96 -1.13
CA LYS A 75 -11.46 5.79 -1.64
C LYS A 75 -10.45 5.56 -0.52
N VAL A 76 -9.44 4.76 -0.82
CA VAL A 76 -8.22 4.60 -0.03
C VAL A 76 -7.04 5.08 -0.87
N GLN A 77 -6.24 5.99 -0.33
CA GLN A 77 -5.09 6.56 -0.99
C GLN A 77 -3.83 6.19 -0.22
N PHE A 78 -2.87 5.60 -0.93
CA PHE A 78 -1.57 5.19 -0.42
C PHE A 78 -0.51 6.12 -1.00
N GLU A 79 0.22 6.82 -0.14
CA GLU A 79 1.36 7.64 -0.55
C GLU A 79 2.64 6.81 -0.45
N LEU A 80 3.03 6.19 -1.56
CA LEU A 80 4.09 5.19 -1.60
C LEU A 80 5.38 5.79 -2.17
N PRO A 81 6.57 5.47 -1.63
CA PRO A 81 7.81 5.76 -2.33
C PRO A 81 7.81 5.11 -3.72
N LYS A 82 8.36 5.76 -4.75
CA LYS A 82 8.39 5.18 -6.11
C LYS A 82 9.02 3.79 -6.16
N ALA A 83 10.07 3.55 -5.37
CA ALA A 83 10.72 2.24 -5.24
C ALA A 83 9.74 1.15 -4.75
N ALA A 84 8.80 1.52 -3.87
CA ALA A 84 7.78 0.64 -3.32
C ALA A 84 6.74 0.19 -4.36
N TYR A 85 6.51 1.03 -5.37
CA TYR A 85 5.64 0.72 -6.50
C TYR A 85 6.37 -0.08 -7.58
N LEU A 86 7.66 0.20 -7.82
CA LEU A 86 8.46 -0.48 -8.84
C LEU A 86 8.99 -1.86 -8.41
N GLY A 87 8.87 -2.22 -7.13
CA GLY A 87 9.48 -3.44 -6.61
C GLY A 87 10.99 -3.30 -6.33
N GLU A 88 11.47 -2.06 -6.22
CA GLU A 88 12.89 -1.73 -6.04
C GLU A 88 13.23 -1.37 -4.58
N LEU A 89 12.31 -1.56 -3.63
CA LEU A 89 12.64 -1.47 -2.21
C LEU A 89 13.71 -2.52 -1.90
N SER A 90 14.94 -2.06 -1.68
CA SER A 90 16.03 -2.91 -1.21
C SER A 90 15.88 -3.16 0.29
N ASP A 91 16.10 -4.41 0.71
CA ASP A 91 16.36 -4.80 2.09
C ASP A 91 17.65 -4.14 2.57
N GLU A 92 17.59 -2.87 2.96
CA GLU A 92 18.59 -2.25 3.81
C GLU A 92 17.97 -1.95 5.16
N THR A 93 17.77 -2.97 6.01
CA THR A 93 18.34 -3.08 7.38
C THR A 93 18.01 -4.41 8.05
#